data_AF-A0A8T7BHS9-F1
#
_entry.id   AF-A0A8T7BHS9-F1
#
_cell.length_a   1.000
_cell.length_b   1.000
_cell.length_c   1.000
_cell.angle_alpha   90.00
_cell.angle_beta   90.00
_cell.angle_gamma   90.00
#
_symmetry.space_group_name_H-M   'P 1'
#
loop_
_entity.id
_entity.type
_entity.pdbx_description
1 polymer ?
#
loop_
_entity_poly.entity_id
_entity_poly.type
_entity_poly.pdbx_seq_one_letter_code
_entity_poly.pdbx_strand_id
1 'polypeptide(L)'
;MFKSLLLSGLSVVSLISVAVMAQPQVDREQIRWKSESQVRALLGEPNSVRGPIGTHAQYTLWKYDRVTVAFANRKAFHLFENKRSARQSADN
;
A
#
# COMPACT_ATOMS: atom_id res chain seq x y z
N MET A 1 -27.67 -40.70 -40.03
CA MET A 1 -26.44 -40.32 -39.30
C MET A 1 -26.68 -38.96 -38.67
N PHE A 2 -26.93 -38.90 -37.35
CA PHE A 2 -27.03 -37.64 -36.61
C PHE A 2 -25.90 -37.57 -35.58
N LYS A 3 -25.02 -36.57 -35.74
CA LYS A 3 -24.02 -36.19 -34.74
C LYS A 3 -24.72 -35.35 -33.67
N SER A 4 -24.62 -35.74 -32.40
CA SER A 4 -24.94 -34.88 -31.27
C SER A 4 -23.75 -34.91 -30.32
N LEU A 5 -23.03 -33.79 -30.25
CA LEU A 5 -21.88 -33.56 -29.40
C LEU A 5 -22.38 -32.74 -28.20
N LEU A 6 -22.61 -33.40 -27.06
CA LEU A 6 -23.00 -32.71 -25.83
C LEU A 6 -21.74 -32.30 -25.08
N LEU A 7 -21.42 -31.01 -25.12
CA LEU A 7 -20.46 -30.36 -24.22
C LEU A 7 -21.08 -30.31 -22.81
N SER A 8 -20.62 -31.18 -21.91
CA SER A 8 -20.88 -31.06 -20.48
C SER A 8 -19.94 -30.01 -19.88
N GLY A 9 -20.50 -28.89 -19.44
CA GLY A 9 -19.78 -27.75 -18.90
C GLY A 9 -19.05 -28.04 -17.58
N LEU A 10 -17.78 -27.63 -17.51
CA LEU A 10 -17.03 -27.47 -16.26
C LEU A 10 -17.50 -26.18 -15.58
N SER A 11 -18.19 -26.28 -14.44
CA SER A 11 -18.33 -25.14 -13.51
C SER A 11 -17.10 -25.09 -12.61
N VAL A 12 -16.19 -24.16 -12.89
CA VAL A 12 -15.04 -23.88 -12.03
C VAL A 12 -15.49 -22.91 -10.94
N VAL A 13 -15.74 -23.43 -9.74
CA VAL A 13 -15.94 -22.61 -8.54
C VAL A 13 -14.58 -22.06 -8.13
N SER A 14 -14.32 -20.80 -8.44
CA SER A 14 -13.09 -20.11 -8.04
C SER A 14 -13.23 -19.61 -6.60
N LEU A 15 -12.62 -20.32 -5.65
CA LEU A 15 -12.46 -19.87 -4.28
C LEU A 15 -11.38 -18.78 -4.24
N ILE A 16 -11.79 -17.52 -4.09
CA ILE A 16 -10.86 -16.41 -3.86
C ILE A 16 -10.41 -16.49 -2.40
N SER A 17 -9.26 -17.12 -2.16
CA SER A 17 -8.57 -17.06 -0.87
C SER A 17 -7.97 -15.66 -0.69
N VAL A 18 -8.61 -14.82 0.11
CA VAL A 18 -8.03 -13.53 0.51
C VAL A 18 -6.94 -13.82 1.53
N ALA A 19 -5.69 -13.93 1.06
CA ALA A 19 -4.53 -13.93 1.94
C ALA A 19 -4.42 -12.55 2.59
N VAL A 20 -4.76 -12.45 3.87
CA VAL A 20 -4.42 -11.29 4.69
C VAL A 20 -2.92 -11.32 4.91
N MET A 21 -2.18 -10.68 4.01
CA MET A 21 -0.74 -10.51 4.14
C MET A 21 -0.50 -9.53 5.29
N ALA A 22 0.09 -10.02 6.38
CA ALA A 22 0.59 -9.16 7.43
C ALA A 22 1.61 -8.19 6.81
N GLN A 23 1.23 -6.93 6.60
CA GLN A 23 2.14 -5.93 6.06
C GLN A 23 3.33 -5.79 7.03
N PRO A 24 4.58 -5.89 6.55
CA PRO A 24 5.76 -5.74 7.37
C PRO A 24 5.76 -4.36 8.04
N GLN A 25 6.18 -4.32 9.31
CA GLN A 25 6.37 -3.05 10.01
C GLN A 25 7.46 -2.26 9.28
N VAL A 26 7.09 -1.11 8.74
CA VAL A 26 8.00 -0.27 7.96
C VAL A 26 8.83 0.55 8.92
N ASP A 27 10.13 0.26 8.97
CA ASP A 27 11.06 1.03 9.78
C ASP A 27 11.23 2.45 9.21
N ARG A 28 11.10 3.45 10.10
CA ARG A 28 11.28 4.87 9.78
C ARG A 28 12.66 5.16 9.21
N GLU A 29 13.70 4.48 9.69
CA GLU A 29 15.07 4.67 9.21
C GLU A 29 15.24 4.15 7.79
N GLN A 30 14.56 3.06 7.45
CA GLN A 30 14.61 2.51 6.10
C GLN A 30 13.97 3.43 5.08
N ILE A 31 12.96 4.23 5.42
CA ILE A 31 12.29 5.11 4.46
C ILE A 31 13.01 6.43 4.23
N ARG A 32 13.81 6.89 5.20
CA ARG A 32 14.48 8.20 5.10
C ARG A 32 15.41 8.27 3.89
N TRP A 33 15.37 9.39 3.18
CA TRP A 33 16.18 9.70 1.98
C TRP A 33 15.94 8.83 0.74
N LYS A 34 14.95 7.94 0.77
CA LYS A 34 14.51 7.22 -0.42
C LYS A 34 13.78 8.14 -1.39
N SER A 35 13.94 7.88 -2.69
CA SER A 35 13.10 8.50 -3.71
C SER A 35 11.68 7.95 -3.66
N GLU A 36 10.74 8.66 -4.28
CA GLU A 36 9.37 8.18 -4.48
C GLU A 36 9.32 6.79 -5.12
N SER A 37 10.14 6.52 -6.14
CA SER A 37 10.23 5.20 -6.77
C SER A 37 10.71 4.10 -5.83
N GLN A 38 11.71 4.39 -5.00
CA GLN A 38 12.22 3.46 -4.00
C GLN A 38 11.19 3.19 -2.90
N VAL A 39 10.38 4.18 -2.53
CA VAL A 39 9.27 4.00 -1.57
C VAL A 39 8.16 3.15 -2.19
N ARG A 40 7.79 3.37 -3.47
CA ARG A 40 6.84 2.48 -4.18
C ARG A 40 7.32 1.04 -4.24
N ALA A 41 8.60 0.83 -4.53
CA ALA A 41 9.18 -0.51 -4.57
C ALA A 41 9.08 -1.25 -3.23
N LEU A 42 9.06 -0.51 -2.11
CA LEU A 42 8.96 -1.07 -0.76
C LEU A 42 7.52 -1.22 -0.27
N LEU A 43 6.67 -0.22 -0.51
CA LEU A 43 5.35 -0.09 0.10
C LEU A 43 4.20 -0.32 -0.89
N GLY A 44 4.49 -0.44 -2.17
CA GLY A 44 3.51 -0.41 -3.25
C GLY A 44 3.00 1.00 -3.54
N GLU A 45 1.90 1.07 -4.28
CA GLU A 45 1.22 2.33 -4.58
C GLU A 45 0.53 2.89 -3.34
N PRO A 46 0.59 4.21 -3.10
CA PRO A 46 -0.12 4.83 -2.00
C PRO A 46 -1.63 4.83 -2.26
N ASN A 47 -2.41 4.71 -1.18
CA ASN A 47 -3.87 4.85 -1.21
C ASN A 47 -4.32 6.25 -1.65
N SER A 48 -3.53 7.28 -1.33
CA SER A 48 -3.74 8.64 -1.83
C SER A 48 -2.48 9.49 -1.73
N VAL A 49 -2.41 10.52 -2.58
CA VAL A 49 -1.35 11.52 -2.60
C VAL A 49 -1.96 12.89 -2.34
N ARG A 50 -1.34 13.69 -1.48
CA ARG A 50 -1.79 15.05 -1.12
C ARG A 50 -0.62 16.04 -1.15
N GLY A 51 -0.79 17.16 -1.86
CA GLY A 51 0.20 18.24 -1.90
C GLY A 51 0.53 18.67 -3.33
N PRO A 52 1.36 19.71 -3.51
CA PRO A 52 2.27 20.27 -2.50
C PRO A 52 1.57 21.04 -1.36
N ILE A 53 2.09 20.88 -0.15
CA ILE A 53 1.64 21.54 1.09
C ILE A 53 2.75 22.47 1.56
N GLY A 54 2.37 23.68 2.01
CA GLY A 54 3.30 24.70 2.50
C GLY A 54 3.62 25.78 1.47
N THR A 55 3.89 26.99 1.95
CA THR A 55 4.20 28.17 1.11
C THR A 55 5.69 28.40 0.92
N HIS A 56 6.53 27.90 1.83
CA HIS A 56 7.98 28.10 1.82
C HIS A 56 8.75 26.79 1.62
N ALA A 57 8.42 25.75 2.41
CA ALA A 57 8.90 24.38 2.20
C ALA A 57 7.74 23.53 1.67
N GLN A 58 7.75 23.25 0.37
CA GLN A 58 6.72 22.42 -0.25
C GLN A 58 7.00 20.94 -0.03
N TYR A 59 5.99 20.20 0.42
CA TYR A 59 6.08 18.75 0.57
C TYR A 59 4.81 18.05 0.10
N THR A 60 4.96 16.79 -0.29
CA THR A 60 3.87 15.91 -0.69
C THR A 60 3.72 14.80 0.35
N LEU A 61 2.48 14.47 0.70
CA LEU A 61 2.13 13.39 1.62
C LEU A 61 1.53 12.22 0.85
N TRP A 62 2.11 11.05 1.02
CA TRP A 62 1.61 9.79 0.48
C TRP A 62 1.03 8.97 1.62
N LYS A 63 -0.25 8.63 1.53
CA LYS A 63 -0.96 7.86 2.56
C LYS A 63 -1.03 6.41 2.18
N TYR A 64 -0.68 5.55 3.13
CA TYR A 64 -0.88 4.11 3.13
C TYR A 64 -1.82 3.75 4.29
N ASP A 65 -2.17 2.47 4.43
CA ASP A 65 -3.08 2.01 5.48
C ASP A 65 -2.57 2.38 6.88
N ARG A 66 -1.30 2.05 7.14
CA ARG A 66 -0.71 2.18 8.48
C ARG A 66 0.23 3.37 8.64
N VAL A 67 0.70 3.94 7.54
CA VAL A 67 1.72 5.00 7.56
C VAL A 67 1.40 6.11 6.56
N THR A 68 1.95 7.29 6.81
CA THR A 68 1.99 8.39 5.85
C THR A 68 3.45 8.78 5.63
N VAL A 69 3.90 8.84 4.38
CA VAL A 69 5.27 9.24 4.01
C VAL A 69 5.26 10.67 3.49
N ALA A 70 6.15 11.52 4.00
CA ALA A 70 6.32 12.90 3.54
C ALA A 70 7.57 13.03 2.67
N PHE A 71 7.39 13.68 1.51
CA PHE A 71 8.42 13.93 0.53
C PHE A 71 8.68 15.42 0.37
N ALA A 72 9.95 15.81 0.35
CA ALA A 72 10.40 17.13 -0.06
C ALA A 72 11.56 16.93 -1.04
N ASN A 73 11.64 17.73 -2.10
CA ASN A 73 12.67 17.58 -3.14
C ASN A 73 12.77 16.14 -3.69
N ARG A 74 11.63 15.46 -3.88
CA ARG A 74 11.50 14.06 -4.34
C ARG A 74 12.14 13.02 -3.42
N LYS A 75 12.39 13.38 -2.16
CA LYS A 75 13.04 12.53 -1.14
C LYS A 75 12.17 12.43 0.09
N ALA A 76 11.99 11.21 0.58
CA ALA A 76 11.28 10.96 1.82
C ALA A 76 12.08 11.52 3.00
N PHE A 77 11.48 12.41 3.80
CA PHE A 77 12.15 12.99 4.96
C PHE A 77 11.46 12.62 6.28
N HIS A 78 10.20 12.17 6.23
CA HIS A 78 9.48 11.74 7.42
C HIS A 78 8.50 10.61 7.12
N LEU A 79 8.33 9.70 8.08
CA LEU A 79 7.26 8.70 8.11
C LEU A 79 6.45 8.90 9.39
N PHE A 80 5.13 8.97 9.25
CA PHE A 80 4.16 9.07 10.34
C PHE A 80 3.40 7.76 10.47
N GLU A 81 3.26 7.24 11.69
CA GLU A 81 2.35 6.13 11.93
C GLU A 81 0.91 6.64 12.05
N ASN A 82 -0.02 5.98 11.37
CA ASN A 82 -1.44 6.29 11.51
C ASN A 82 -1.92 5.73 12.86
N LYS A 83 -2.40 6.61 13.75
CA LYS A 83 -2.82 6.28 15.13
C LYS A 83 -3.91 5.19 15.25
N ARG A 84 -4.61 4.82 14.17
CA ARG A 84 -5.52 3.65 14.19
C ARG A 84 -4.76 2.33 14.38
N SER A 85 -3.57 2.20 13.80
CA SER A 85 -2.76 0.98 13.88
C SER A 85 -2.15 0.78 15.28
N ALA A 86 -1.77 1.87 15.96
CA ALA A 86 -1.10 1.80 17.26
C ALA A 86 -2.00 1.30 18.41
N ARG A 87 -3.31 1.52 18.35
CA ARG A 87 -4.26 0.97 19.34
C ARG A 87 -4.51 -0.52 19.15
N GLN A 88 -4.50 -1.01 17.91
CA GLN A 88 -4.78 -2.41 17.59
C GLN A 88 -3.68 -3.39 18.03
N SER A 89 -2.49 -2.89 18.39
CA SER A 89 -1.37 -3.69 18.89
C SER A 89 -1.22 -3.67 20.42
N ALA A 90 -1.96 -2.82 21.12
CA ALA A 90 -1.93 -2.73 22.59
C ALA A 90 -3.03 -3.58 23.27
N ASP A 91 -4.01 -4.06 22.49
CA ASP A 91 -5.14 -4.87 22.96
C ASP A 91 -4.97 -6.38 22.65
N ASN A 92 -3.74 -6.85 22.39
CA ASN A 92 -3.40 -8.26 22.13
C ASN A 92 -2.34 -8.76 23.11
#